data_AF-A0A7C1V814-F1
#
_entry.id   AF-A0A7C1V814-F1
#
_cell.length_a   1.000
_cell.length_b   1.000
_cell.length_c   1.000
_cell.angle_alpha   90.00
_cell.angle_beta   90.00
_cell.angle_gamma   90.00
#
_symmetry.space_group_name_H-M   'P 1'
#
loop_
_entity.id
_entity.type
_entity.pdbx_description
1 polymer ?
#
loop_
_entity_poly.entity_id
_entity_poly.type
_entity_poly.pdbx_seq_one_letter_code
_entity_poly.pdbx_strand_id
1 'polypeptide(L)' 'MTKLNTLLQHPRDQITEVIRRIYTAGLTTTSGGNISILDDDGDIWVTP' A
#
# COMPACT_ATOMS: atom_id res chain seq x y z
N MET A 1 -9.70 2.39 -12.28
CA MET A 1 -8.84 2.02 -11.14
C MET A 1 -9.29 0.66 -10.63
N THR A 2 -8.37 -0.26 -10.37
CA THR A 2 -8.68 -1.58 -9.80
C THR A 2 -9.19 -1.41 -8.37
N LYS A 3 -10.27 -2.09 -8.01
CA LYS A 3 -10.79 -2.07 -6.64
C LYS A 3 -9.78 -2.76 -5.72
N LEU A 4 -9.45 -2.13 -4.59
CA LEU A 4 -8.62 -2.75 -3.56
C LEU A 4 -9.44 -3.86 -2.90
N ASN A 5 -8.89 -5.06 -2.80
CA ASN A 5 -9.47 -6.19 -2.10
C ASN A 5 -8.49 -6.64 -1.01
N THR A 6 -8.75 -6.19 0.21
CA THR A 6 -7.85 -6.40 1.35
C THR A 6 -7.80 -7.84 1.84
N LEU A 7 -8.70 -8.71 1.39
CA LEU A 7 -8.80 -10.11 1.83
C LEU A 7 -8.16 -11.09 0.85
N LEU A 8 -8.15 -10.78 -0.45
CA LEU A 8 -7.69 -11.71 -1.50
C LEU A 8 -6.43 -11.23 -2.23
N GLN A 9 -6.04 -9.97 -2.07
CA GLN A 9 -4.80 -9.46 -2.66
C GLN A 9 -3.64 -9.67 -1.71
N HIS A 10 -2.49 -10.04 -2.25
CA HIS A 10 -1.26 -10.13 -1.49
C HIS A 10 -0.89 -8.75 -0.88
N PRO A 11 -0.38 -8.66 0.36
CA PRO A 11 -0.09 -7.38 1.04
C PRO A 11 0.77 -6.41 0.20
N ARG A 12 1.79 -6.93 -0.51
CA ARG A 12 2.59 -6.15 -1.47
C ARG A 12 1.75 -5.42 -2.54
N ASP A 13 0.76 -6.10 -3.11
CA ASP A 13 -0.07 -5.53 -4.18
C ASP A 13 -1.02 -4.47 -3.61
N GLN A 14 -1.50 -4.69 -2.37
CA GLN A 14 -2.27 -3.71 -1.63
C GLN A 14 -1.45 -2.43 -1.39
N ILE A 15 -0.22 -2.55 -0.88
CA ILE A 15 0.70 -1.42 -0.68
C ILE A 15 0.92 -0.66 -1.99
N THR A 16 1.19 -1.39 -3.08
CA THR A 16 1.46 -0.79 -4.40
C THR A 16 0.27 0.01 -4.91
N GLU A 17 -0.95 -0.52 -4.78
CA GLU A 17 -2.17 0.17 -5.21
C GLU A 17 -2.46 1.40 -4.33
N VAL A 18 -2.20 1.35 -3.03
CA VAL A 18 -2.37 2.50 -2.13
C VAL A 18 -1.35 3.60 -2.46
N ILE A 19 -0.06 3.27 -2.59
CA ILE A 19 1.00 4.21 -2.98
C ILE A 19 0.64 4.90 -4.29
N ARG A 20 0.20 4.13 -5.30
CA ARG A 20 -0.20 4.66 -6.59
C ARG A 20 -1.31 5.71 -6.45
N ARG A 21 -2.30 5.49 -5.57
CA ARG A 21 -3.37 6.47 -5.30
C ARG A 21 -2.84 7.73 -4.62
N ILE A 22 -1.96 7.59 -3.64
CA ILE A 22 -1.36 8.73 -2.92
C ILE A 22 -0.57 9.62 -3.90
N TYR A 23 0.28 9.02 -4.74
CA TYR A 23 1.02 9.76 -5.77
C TYR A 23 0.09 10.39 -6.81
N THR A 24 -0.90 9.65 -7.31
CA THR A 24 -1.85 10.17 -8.31
C THR A 24 -2.66 11.35 -7.75
N ALA A 25 -2.98 11.33 -6.45
CA ALA A 25 -3.74 12.38 -5.77
C ALA A 25 -2.86 13.56 -5.31
N GLY A 26 -1.54 13.52 -5.52
CA GLY A 26 -0.61 14.57 -5.09
C GLY A 26 -0.54 14.73 -3.56
N LEU A 27 -0.84 13.67 -2.80
CA LEU A 27 -0.90 13.70 -1.33
C LEU A 27 0.47 13.51 -0.66
N THR A 28 1.50 13.23 -1.44
CA THR A 28 2.89 13.12 -0.97
C THR A 28 3.87 13.57 -2.05
N THR A 29 5.15 13.70 -1.68
CA THR A 29 6.27 13.99 -2.57
C THR A 29 7.09 12.73 -2.86
N THR A 30 8.08 12.81 -3.76
CA THR A 30 8.83 11.67 -4.33
C THR A 30 9.40 10.66 -3.32
N SER A 31 9.79 11.08 -2.12
CA SER A 31 10.32 10.19 -1.07
C SER A 31 9.54 10.32 0.25
N GLY A 32 8.38 10.96 0.22
CA GLY A 32 7.61 11.28 1.41
C GLY A 32 6.67 10.16 1.82
N GLY A 33 6.74 9.77 3.09
CA GLY A 33 5.78 8.87 3.71
C GLY A 33 6.10 7.38 3.55
N ASN A 34 5.60 6.59 4.50
CA ASN A 34 5.73 5.14 4.52
C ASN A 34 4.34 4.52 4.60
N ILE A 35 4.19 3.32 4.05
CA ILE A 35 2.97 2.52 4.20
C ILE A 35 3.33 1.19 4.80
N SER A 36 2.56 0.76 5.80
CA SER A 36 2.65 -0.58 6.34
C SER A 36 1.31 -1.30 6.33
N ILE A 37 1.36 -2.62 6.25
CA ILE A 37 0.23 -3.54 6.36
C ILE A 37 0.63 -4.65 7.33
N LEU A 38 -0.26 -4.97 8.27
CA LEU A 38 -0.20 -6.18 9.09
C LEU A 38 -1.02 -7.25 8.39
N ASP A 39 -0.43 -8.42 8.12
CA ASP A 39 -1.16 -9.56 7.58
C ASP A 39 -1.72 -10.47 8.68
N ASP A 40 -2.45 -11.50 8.26
CA ASP A 40 -3.13 -12.44 9.16
C ASP A 40 -2.15 -13.35 9.92
N ASP A 41 -0.92 -13.52 9.42
CA ASP A 41 0.14 -14.28 10.08
C ASP A 41 0.89 -13.44 11.13
N GLY A 42 0.58 -12.14 11.20
CA GLY A 42 1.19 -11.19 12.14
C GLY A 42 2.45 -10.52 11.59
N ASP A 43 2.77 -10.73 10.31
CA ASP A 43 3.92 -10.10 9.66
C ASP A 43 3.59 -8.67 9.23
N ILE A 44 4.58 -7.78 9.39
CA ILE A 44 4.47 -6.38 8.99
C ILE A 44 5.21 -6.18 7.66
N TRP A 45 4.43 -5.84 6.63
CA TRP A 45 4.92 -5.40 5.35
C TRP A 45 5.07 -3.89 5.38
N VAL A 46 6.22 -3.36 5.01
CA VAL A 46 6.47 -1.91 4.97
C VAL A 46 7.16 -1.53 3.66
N THR A 47 6.88 -0.32 3.18
CA THR A 47 7.64 0.30 2.10
C THR A 47 9.13 0.41 2.47
N PRO A 48 10.06 0.26 1.51
CA PRO A 48 11.49 0.49 1.74
C PRO A 48 11.81 1.90 2.25
#